data_AF-A0A968I071-F1
#
_entry.id   AF-A0A968I071-F1
#
_cell.length_a   1.000
_cell.length_b   1.000
_cell.length_c   1.000
_cell.angle_alpha   90.00
_cell.angle_beta   90.00
_cell.angle_gamma   90.00
#
_symmetry.space_group_name_H-M   'P 1'
#
loop_
_entity.id
_entity.type
_entity.pdbx_description
1 polymer ?
#
loop_
_entity_poly.entity_id
_entity_poly.type
_entity_poly.pdbx_seq_one_letter_code
_entity_poly.pdbx_strand_id
1 'polypeptide(L)' 'MTPRDLPHLRFENNVYICDHCGSRHELRLPKPIDQVSRETSRFIRDHRDCQSKAVTL' A
#
# COMPACT_ATOMS: atom_id res chain seq x y z
N MET A 1 9.89 4.17 8.03
CA MET A 1 9.64 4.02 6.58
C MET A 1 8.20 4.42 6.34
N THR A 2 7.96 5.47 5.58
CA THR A 2 6.62 6.01 5.31
C THR A 2 6.21 5.68 3.88
N PRO A 3 4.91 5.66 3.53
CA PRO A 3 4.49 5.45 2.14
C PRO A 3 5.06 6.49 1.17
N ARG A 4 5.58 7.63 1.65
CA ARG A 4 6.34 8.61 0.85
C ARG A 4 7.66 8.06 0.28
N ASP A 5 8.23 7.02 0.87
CA ASP A 5 9.46 6.38 0.40
C ASP A 5 9.21 5.39 -0.76
N LEU A 6 7.95 5.17 -1.14
CA LEU A 6 7.54 4.19 -2.15
C LEU A 6 6.72 4.90 -3.25
N PRO A 7 7.36 5.34 -4.35
CA PRO A 7 6.71 6.17 -5.37
C PRO A 7 5.54 5.48 -6.09
N HIS A 8 5.47 4.14 -6.03
CA HIS A 8 4.42 3.32 -6.60
C HIS A 8 3.28 3.00 -5.62
N LEU A 9 3.32 3.54 -4.40
CA LEU A 9 2.24 3.42 -3.42
C LEU A 9 1.52 4.76 -3.26
N ARG A 10 0.25 4.78 -3.62
CA ARG A 10 -0.63 5.94 -3.47
C ARG A 10 -1.59 5.72 -2.31
N PHE A 11 -1.99 6.82 -1.67
CA PHE A 11 -3.01 6.82 -0.63
C PHE A 11 -4.08 7.85 -0.97
N GLU A 12 -5.31 7.40 -1.20
CA GLU A 12 -6.47 8.24 -1.52
C GLU A 12 -7.72 7.71 -0.83
N ASN A 13 -8.55 8.59 -0.25
CA ASN A 13 -9.84 8.24 0.37
C ASN A 13 -9.78 7.04 1.35
N ASN A 14 -8.77 6.99 2.22
CA ASN A 14 -8.54 5.87 3.13
C ASN A 14 -8.17 4.54 2.44
N VAL A 15 -7.72 4.57 1.19
CA VAL A 15 -7.30 3.39 0.43
C VAL A 15 -5.84 3.53 0.03
N TYR A 16 -5.02 2.54 0.37
CA TYR A 16 -3.69 2.36 -0.18
C TYR A 16 -3.76 1.59 -1.48
N ILE A 17 -3.05 2.06 -2.51
CA ILE A 17 -3.05 1.47 -3.85
C ILE A 17 -1.61 1.29 -4.30
N CYS A 18 -1.28 0.10 -4.80
CA CYS A 18 0.01 -0.19 -5.42
C CYS A 18 -0.12 -0.12 -6.95
N ASP A 19 0.50 0.86 -7.57
CA ASP A 19 0.41 1.10 -9.02
C ASP A 19 1.11 -0.02 -9.84
N HIS A 20 2.03 -0.77 -9.24
CA HIS A 20 2.75 -1.86 -9.93
C HIS A 20 1.93 -3.15 -10.09
N CYS A 21 1.05 -3.47 -9.13
CA CYS A 21 0.26 -4.71 -9.15
C CYS A 21 -1.25 -4.47 -9.11
N GLY A 22 -1.69 -3.22 -8.94
CA GLY A 22 -3.09 -2.85 -8.78
C GLY A 22 -3.72 -3.22 -7.43
N SER A 23 -2.94 -3.73 -6.47
CA SER A 23 -3.45 -4.13 -5.14
C SER A 23 -3.97 -2.92 -4.37
N ARG A 24 -5.10 -3.10 -3.68
CA ARG A 24 -5.79 -2.05 -2.93
C ARG A 24 -6.03 -2.51 -1.49
N HIS A 25 -5.77 -1.63 -0.52
CA HIS A 25 -6.03 -1.86 0.89
C HIS A 25 -6.84 -0.71 1.48
N GLU A 26 -8.12 -0.97 1.74
CA GLU A 26 -9.06 -0.01 2.33
C GLU A 26 -8.97 -0.03 3.87
N LEU A 27 -8.68 1.13 4.44
CA LEU A 27 -8.76 1.39 5.87
C LEU A 27 -10.21 1.67 6.27
N ARG A 28 -10.92 0.62 6.66
CA ARG A 28 -12.27 0.76 7.25
C ARG A 28 -12.19 1.42 8.62
N LEU A 29 -12.72 2.63 8.75
CA LEU A 29 -12.88 3.36 10.01
C LEU A 29 -14.32 3.22 10.54
N PRO A 30 -14.56 3.30 11.87
CA PRO A 30 -13.57 3.56 12.92
C PRO A 30 -12.79 2.29 13.30
N LYS A 31 -11.46 2.37 13.23
CA LYS A 31 -10.52 1.37 13.75
C LYS A 31 -9.49 2.09 14.63
N PRO A 32 -8.96 1.45 15.67
CA PRO A 32 -7.90 2.03 16.49
C PRO A 32 -6.66 2.32 15.64
N ILE A 33 -6.00 3.46 15.89
CA ILE A 33 -4.84 3.94 15.10
C ILE A 33 -3.72 2.89 15.08
N ASP A 34 -3.50 2.16 16.19
CA ASP A 34 -2.53 1.08 16.25
C ASP A 34 -2.81 -0.04 15.25
N GLN A 35 -4.09 -0.36 15.04
CA GLN A 35 -4.49 -1.37 14.08
C GLN A 35 -4.29 -0.86 12.64
N VAL A 36 -4.73 0.38 12.37
CA VAL A 36 -4.52 1.05 11.08
C VAL A 36 -3.03 1.10 10.72
N SER A 37 -2.18 1.46 11.68
CA SER A 37 -0.73 1.55 11.51
C SER A 37 -0.09 0.19 11.20
N ARG A 38 -0.52 -0.88 11.89
CA ARG A 38 -0.04 -2.25 11.63
C ARG A 38 -0.49 -2.78 10.26
N GLU A 39 -1.75 -2.58 9.89
CA GLU A 39 -2.30 -3.00 8.59
C GLU A 39 -1.59 -2.27 7.45
N THR A 40 -1.46 -0.95 7.57
CA THR A 40 -0.73 -0.09 6.63
C THR A 40 0.73 -0.52 6.47
N SER A 41 1.44 -0.70 7.59
CA SER A 41 2.86 -1.09 7.57
C SER A 41 3.05 -2.47 6.93
N ARG A 42 2.10 -3.39 7.14
CA ARG A 42 2.11 -4.71 6.49
C ARG A 42 1.94 -4.58 4.99
N PHE A 43 0.95 -3.83 4.53
CA PHE A 43 0.68 -3.60 3.11
C PHE A 43 1.89 -2.96 2.41
N ILE A 44 2.44 -1.90 3.01
CA ILE A 44 3.64 -1.22 2.53
C ILE A 44 4.82 -2.19 2.41
N ARG A 45 5.03 -3.06 3.40
CA ARG A 45 6.11 -4.05 3.39
C ARG A 45 5.91 -5.11 2.31
N ASP A 46 4.69 -5.62 2.15
CA ASP A 46 4.35 -6.62 1.14
C ASP A 46 4.57 -6.08 -0.27
N HIS A 47 4.26 -4.79 -0.47
CA HIS A 47 4.43 -4.12 -1.75
C HIS A 47 5.75 -3.33 -1.88
N ARG A 48 6.69 -3.49 -0.95
CA ARG A 48 7.98 -2.77 -1.00
C ARG A 48 8.83 -3.20 -2.19
N ASP A 49 8.89 -4.50 -2.45
CA ASP A 49 9.59 -5.10 -3.60
C ASP A 49 8.58 -5.58 -4.66
N CYS A 50 7.44 -4.90 -4.74
CA CYS A 50 6.49 -5.15 -5.83
C CYS A 50 7.11 -4.66 -7.13
N GLN A 51 7.99 -5.46 -7.73
CA GLN A 51 8.54 -5.21 -9.05
C GLN A 51 7.45 -5.59 -10.05
N SER A 52 6.89 -4.59 -10.72
CA SER A 52 5.92 -4.78 -11.80
C SER A 52 6.47 -5.83 -12.76
N LYS A 53 5.78 -6.97 -12.92
CA LYS A 53 6.00 -7.84 -14.09
C LYS A 53 5.38 -7.16 -15.31
N ALA A 54 5.96 -6.04 -15.71
CA ALA A 54 5.77 -5.40 -17.01
C ALA A 54 7.19 -5.22 -17.54
N VAL A 55 7.75 -6.10 -18.36
CA VAL A 55 7.34 -6.40 -19.74
C VAL A 55 7.84 -7.81 -20.09
N THR A 56 6.95 -8.68 -20.55
CA THR A 56 7.31 -9.76 -21.46
C THR A 56 6.30 -9.72 -22.59
N LEU A 57 6.59 -8.88 -23.57
CA LEU A 57 6.01 -8.90 -24.91
C LEU A 57 7.18 -8.82 -25.89
#